data_AF-A0A9D9T6A0-F1
#
_entry.id   AF-A0A9D9T6A0-F1
#
_cell.length_a   1.000
_cell.length_b   1.000
_cell.length_c   1.000
_cell.angle_alpha   90.00
_cell.angle_beta   90.00
_cell.angle_gamma   90.00
#
_symmetry.space_group_name_H-M   'P 1'
#
loop_
_entity.id
_entity.type
_entity.pdbx_description
1 polymer ?
#
loop_
_entity_poly.entity_id
_entity_poly.type
_entity_poly.pdbx_seq_one_letter_code
_entity_poly.pdbx_strand_id
1 'polypeptide(L)'
;MNSIVKALIYSNCWVAFCFSFLSYGFSNHFHIPHAEKYAIFLFFSAISAYQFHRYFTNKNQQTNRQNWVNKNKFWNNLVSIIGLLGLFTSFTFINWQDSSKVIIASNLLIVIFYVLPFPLFNKAFRSLPYLKTILISASWTSMLSLPFVNESREIPLFLIGFIVLQTIGQLIYFDCRDYQHDEKTLQTIPQLIGIKQSKVVAVVLFLLSVSLLQIGEKFSLLLLLIFLSNVSGLIIKKEQQDTAVAAFIWDLPFFIIGCSFLWY
;
A
#
# COMPACT_ATOMS: atom_id res chain seq x y z
N MET A 1 -20.16 -10.02 -8.84
CA MET A 1 -18.72 -10.35 -8.65
C MET A 1 -18.61 -11.67 -7.88
N ASN A 2 -17.79 -12.60 -8.37
CA ASN A 2 -17.58 -13.94 -7.81
C ASN A 2 -17.15 -13.87 -6.32
N SER A 3 -17.66 -14.80 -5.49
CA SER A 3 -17.34 -14.92 -4.06
C SER A 3 -15.84 -15.02 -3.78
N ILE A 4 -15.07 -15.68 -4.66
CA ILE A 4 -13.62 -15.83 -4.54
C ILE A 4 -12.92 -14.47 -4.72
N VAL A 5 -13.31 -13.71 -5.74
CA VAL A 5 -12.73 -12.37 -6.01
C VAL A 5 -13.01 -11.43 -4.83
N LYS A 6 -14.23 -11.48 -4.27
CA LYS A 6 -14.56 -10.74 -3.04
C LYS A 6 -13.66 -11.17 -1.88
N ALA A 7 -13.42 -12.46 -1.72
CA ALA A 7 -12.57 -12.97 -0.65
C ALA A 7 -11.15 -12.42 -0.75
N LEU A 8 -10.52 -12.47 -1.93
CA LEU A 8 -9.16 -11.96 -2.16
C LEU A 8 -9.04 -10.46 -1.88
N ILE A 9 -10.03 -9.68 -2.30
CA ILE A 9 -10.01 -8.22 -2.10
C ILE A 9 -10.29 -7.88 -0.64
N TYR A 10 -11.31 -8.46 -0.02
CA TYR A 10 -11.67 -8.16 1.36
C TYR A 10 -10.73 -8.77 2.40
N SER A 11 -9.94 -9.79 2.06
CA SER A 11 -8.83 -10.28 2.90
C SER A 11 -7.53 -9.52 2.69
N ASN A 12 -7.50 -8.44 1.90
CA ASN A 12 -6.30 -7.67 1.55
C ASN A 12 -5.24 -8.47 0.78
N CYS A 13 -5.58 -9.63 0.21
CA CYS A 13 -4.64 -10.38 -0.64
C CYS A 13 -4.38 -9.65 -1.96
N TRP A 14 -5.40 -8.97 -2.51
CA TRP A 14 -5.25 -8.19 -3.75
C TRP A 14 -4.25 -7.05 -3.62
N VAL A 15 -4.39 -6.19 -2.60
CA VAL A 15 -3.45 -5.09 -2.35
C VAL A 15 -2.04 -5.60 -2.07
N ALA A 16 -1.90 -6.69 -1.30
CA ALA A 16 -0.60 -7.30 -1.03
C ALA A 16 0.05 -7.86 -2.31
N PHE A 17 -0.75 -8.45 -3.20
CA PHE A 17 -0.29 -8.91 -4.51
C PHE A 17 0.17 -7.74 -5.37
N CYS A 18 -0.60 -6.66 -5.46
CA CYS A 18 -0.22 -5.48 -6.24
C CYS A 18 1.07 -4.84 -5.72
N PHE A 19 1.23 -4.76 -4.40
CA PHE A 19 2.44 -4.23 -3.75
C PHE A 19 3.67 -5.12 -4.00
N SER A 20 3.51 -6.43 -3.88
CA SER A 20 4.56 -7.42 -4.18
C SER A 20 4.98 -7.36 -5.65
N PHE A 21 4.02 -7.28 -6.56
CA PHE A 21 4.28 -7.21 -8.00
C PHE A 21 4.96 -5.90 -8.41
N LEU A 22 4.62 -4.79 -7.74
CA LEU A 22 5.34 -3.53 -7.89
C LEU A 22 6.83 -3.67 -7.53
N SER A 23 7.13 -4.29 -6.39
CA SER A 23 8.52 -4.56 -5.98
C SER A 23 9.23 -5.49 -6.96
N TYR A 24 8.55 -6.55 -7.43
CA TYR A 24 9.10 -7.48 -8.40
C TYR A 24 9.48 -6.78 -9.71
N GLY A 25 8.59 -5.95 -10.25
CA GLY A 25 8.81 -5.16 -11.46
C GLY A 25 10.05 -4.27 -11.32
N PHE A 26 10.10 -3.44 -10.28
CA PHE A 26 11.25 -2.56 -10.03
C PHE A 26 12.55 -3.34 -9.85
N SER A 27 12.52 -4.40 -9.03
CA SER A 27 13.72 -5.19 -8.74
C SER A 27 14.27 -5.83 -10.02
N ASN A 28 13.41 -6.37 -10.88
CA ASN A 28 13.84 -6.92 -12.16
C ASN A 28 14.43 -5.88 -13.11
N HIS A 29 13.76 -4.74 -13.26
CA HIS A 29 14.20 -3.66 -14.14
C HIS A 29 15.59 -3.14 -13.77
N PHE A 30 15.84 -2.95 -12.47
CA PHE A 30 17.16 -2.53 -11.97
C PHE A 30 18.14 -3.71 -11.75
N HIS A 31 17.82 -4.89 -12.26
CA HIS A 31 18.66 -6.10 -12.18
C HIS A 31 19.09 -6.46 -10.75
N ILE A 32 18.20 -6.25 -9.78
CA ILE A 32 18.36 -6.70 -8.41
C ILE A 32 18.25 -8.23 -8.40
N PRO A 33 19.27 -8.96 -7.91
CA PRO A 33 19.23 -10.41 -7.87
C PRO A 33 18.12 -10.89 -6.93
N HIS A 34 17.56 -12.06 -7.22
CA HIS A 34 16.52 -12.69 -6.39
C HIS A 34 15.26 -11.83 -6.17
N ALA A 35 14.87 -11.00 -7.15
CA ALA A 35 13.67 -10.17 -7.12
C ALA A 35 12.42 -10.92 -6.67
N GLU A 36 12.29 -12.20 -7.05
CA GLU A 36 11.20 -13.08 -6.65
C GLU A 36 11.13 -13.31 -5.14
N LYS A 37 12.28 -13.45 -4.46
CA LYS A 37 12.33 -13.67 -3.02
C LYS A 37 11.85 -12.44 -2.27
N TYR A 38 12.31 -11.26 -2.67
CA TYR A 38 11.87 -10.00 -2.09
C TYR A 38 10.37 -9.78 -2.30
N ALA A 39 9.88 -10.04 -3.51
CA ALA A 39 8.45 -9.92 -3.81
C ALA A 39 7.60 -10.84 -2.91
N ILE A 40 8.00 -12.10 -2.73
CA ILE A 40 7.32 -13.05 -1.84
C ILE A 40 7.34 -12.56 -0.38
N PHE A 41 8.49 -12.07 0.10
CA PHE A 41 8.59 -11.51 1.44
C PHE A 41 7.67 -10.29 1.65
N LEU A 42 7.66 -9.36 0.69
CA LEU A 42 6.78 -8.18 0.74
C LEU A 42 5.28 -8.55 0.67
N PHE A 43 4.92 -9.59 -0.09
CA PHE A 43 3.55 -10.10 -0.14
C PHE A 43 3.07 -10.57 1.24
N PHE A 44 3.84 -11.45 1.89
CA PHE A 44 3.47 -11.98 3.20
C PHE A 44 3.61 -10.94 4.32
N SER A 45 4.54 -9.99 4.19
CA SER A 45 4.65 -8.84 5.09
C SER A 45 3.41 -7.97 5.03
N ALA A 46 2.95 -7.61 3.82
CA ALA A 46 1.74 -6.82 3.62
C ALA A 46 0.49 -7.55 4.15
N ILE A 47 0.32 -8.85 3.85
CA ILE A 47 -0.79 -9.64 4.41
C ILE A 47 -0.75 -9.61 5.94
N SER A 48 0.39 -9.96 6.54
CA SER A 48 0.56 -9.99 7.99
C SER A 48 0.24 -8.65 8.64
N ALA A 49 0.75 -7.54 8.09
CA ALA A 49 0.49 -6.19 8.59
C ALA A 49 -1.01 -5.84 8.52
N TYR A 50 -1.66 -6.09 7.39
CA TYR A 50 -3.09 -5.80 7.22
C TYR A 50 -3.99 -6.66 8.12
N GLN A 51 -3.64 -7.93 8.33
CA GLN A 51 -4.38 -8.79 9.25
C GLN A 51 -4.16 -8.35 10.70
N PHE A 52 -2.93 -8.00 11.08
CA PHE A 52 -2.63 -7.44 12.39
C PHE A 52 -3.44 -6.17 12.65
N HIS A 53 -3.42 -5.20 11.73
CA HIS A 53 -4.22 -3.97 11.85
C HIS A 53 -5.71 -4.26 12.03
N ARG A 54 -6.23 -5.27 11.33
CA ARG A 54 -7.64 -5.69 11.43
C ARG A 54 -8.00 -6.28 12.79
N TYR A 55 -7.14 -7.10 13.38
CA TYR A 55 -7.40 -7.68 14.71
C TYR A 55 -7.44 -6.62 15.81
N PHE A 56 -6.60 -5.60 15.71
CA PHE A 56 -6.45 -4.56 16.73
C PHE A 56 -7.19 -3.26 16.44
N THR A 57 -7.99 -3.20 15.36
CA THR A 57 -8.86 -2.05 15.04
C THR A 57 -10.27 -2.25 15.59
N ASN A 58 -10.83 -1.20 16.22
CA ASN A 58 -12.23 -1.18 16.69
C ASN A 58 -13.23 -1.41 15.54
N LYS A 59 -14.16 -2.34 15.73
CA LYS A 59 -15.09 -2.89 14.71
C LYS A 59 -16.35 -2.05 14.48
N ASN A 60 -16.35 -0.77 14.85
CA ASN A 60 -17.58 0.03 14.91
C ASN A 60 -18.07 0.54 13.54
N GLN A 61 -17.31 0.31 12.45
CA GLN A 61 -17.69 0.73 11.10
C GLN A 61 -18.57 -0.33 10.42
N GLN A 62 -19.75 0.08 9.96
CA GLN A 62 -20.71 -0.78 9.24
C GLN A 62 -20.47 -0.75 7.72
N THR A 63 -19.30 -1.20 7.27
CA THR A 63 -19.00 -1.32 5.83
C THR A 63 -19.31 -2.71 5.29
N ASN A 64 -19.56 -2.83 3.98
CA ASN A 64 -19.71 -4.09 3.26
C ASN A 64 -18.52 -5.03 3.50
N ARG A 65 -17.30 -4.46 3.52
CA ARG A 65 -16.07 -5.20 3.85
C ARG A 65 -16.12 -5.72 5.29
N GLN A 66 -16.46 -4.88 6.27
CA GLN A 66 -16.51 -5.30 7.68
C GLN A 66 -17.59 -6.37 7.92
N ASN A 67 -18.76 -6.22 7.31
CA ASN A 67 -19.84 -7.19 7.36
C ASN A 67 -19.40 -8.55 6.79
N TRP A 68 -18.70 -8.54 5.65
CA TRP A 68 -18.15 -9.76 5.08
C TRP A 68 -17.08 -10.38 5.97
N VAL A 69 -16.16 -9.58 6.54
CA VAL A 69 -15.11 -10.06 7.46
C VAL A 69 -15.72 -10.73 8.69
N ASN A 70 -16.74 -10.12 9.28
CA ASN A 70 -17.45 -10.66 10.45
C ASN A 70 -18.16 -11.99 10.14
N LYS A 71 -18.71 -12.16 8.93
CA LYS A 71 -19.34 -13.40 8.47
C LYS A 71 -18.31 -14.50 8.13
N ASN A 72 -17.12 -14.12 7.67
CA ASN A 72 -16.09 -15.05 7.15
C ASN A 72 -14.87 -15.13 8.06
N LYS A 73 -15.06 -15.21 9.39
CA LYS A 73 -13.96 -15.23 10.38
C LYS A 73 -12.93 -16.33 10.13
N PHE A 74 -13.40 -17.55 9.79
CA PHE A 74 -12.54 -18.68 9.50
C PHE A 74 -11.55 -18.36 8.37
N TRP A 75 -12.05 -17.82 7.25
CA TRP A 75 -11.20 -17.43 6.12
C TRP A 75 -10.17 -16.38 6.50
N ASN A 76 -10.57 -15.36 7.26
CA ASN A 76 -9.64 -14.30 7.68
C ASN A 76 -8.57 -14.82 8.66
N ASN A 77 -8.93 -15.72 9.58
CA ASN A 77 -7.96 -16.38 10.45
C ASN A 77 -6.97 -17.24 9.65
N LEU A 78 -7.47 -18.00 8.66
CA LEU A 78 -6.64 -18.80 7.77
C LEU A 78 -5.65 -17.92 6.98
N VAL A 79 -6.12 -16.83 6.38
CA VAL A 79 -5.24 -15.86 5.68
C VAL A 79 -4.21 -15.25 6.63
N SER A 80 -4.56 -15.03 7.90
CA SER A 80 -3.63 -14.49 8.91
C SER A 80 -2.54 -15.49 9.28
N ILE A 81 -2.91 -16.76 9.48
CA ILE A 81 -1.94 -17.83 9.76
C ILE A 81 -1.02 -18.04 8.57
N ILE A 82 -1.56 -18.12 7.35
CA ILE A 82 -0.77 -18.25 6.11
C ILE A 82 0.14 -17.03 5.93
N GLY A 83 -0.37 -15.83 6.21
CA GLY A 83 0.40 -14.58 6.18
C GLY A 83 1.63 -14.64 7.08
N LEU A 84 1.44 -15.02 8.35
CA LEU A 84 2.52 -15.08 9.34
C LEU A 84 3.51 -16.21 9.06
N LEU A 85 3.02 -17.41 8.71
CA LEU A 85 3.90 -18.52 8.34
C LEU A 85 4.71 -18.18 7.09
N GLY A 86 4.06 -17.62 6.06
CA GLY A 86 4.72 -17.18 4.85
C GLY A 86 5.74 -16.06 5.10
N LEU A 87 5.45 -15.14 6.03
CA LEU A 87 6.38 -14.08 6.43
C LEU A 87 7.63 -14.68 7.09
N PHE A 88 7.45 -15.62 8.03
CA PHE A 88 8.57 -16.26 8.71
C PHE A 88 9.41 -17.11 7.76
N THR A 89 8.79 -17.90 6.88
CA THR A 89 9.51 -18.73 5.91
C THR A 89 10.21 -17.89 4.84
N SER A 90 9.56 -16.87 4.29
CA SER A 90 10.20 -15.99 3.29
C SER A 90 11.35 -15.17 3.88
N PHE A 91 11.28 -14.81 5.16
CA PHE A 91 12.38 -14.14 5.85
C PHE A 91 13.65 -15.00 5.90
N THR A 92 13.54 -16.32 6.02
CA THR A 92 14.72 -17.22 6.08
C THR A 92 15.33 -17.52 4.72
N PHE A 93 14.65 -17.24 3.60
CA PHE A 93 15.17 -17.48 2.25
C PHE A 93 16.12 -16.38 1.74
N ILE A 94 16.23 -15.28 2.48
CA ILE A 94 17.01 -14.10 2.11
C ILE A 94 18.13 -13.91 3.13
N ASN A 95 19.35 -13.73 2.64
CA ASN A 95 20.48 -13.35 3.47
C ASN A 95 20.44 -11.84 3.71
N TRP A 96 19.89 -11.44 4.85
CA TRP A 96 19.69 -10.04 5.17
C TRP A 96 20.96 -9.34 5.65
N GLN A 97 21.30 -8.22 5.01
CA GLN A 97 22.25 -7.25 5.53
C GLN A 97 21.70 -6.58 6.80
N ASP A 98 22.59 -6.09 7.67
CA ASP A 98 22.17 -5.45 8.92
C ASP A 98 21.38 -4.16 8.69
N SER A 99 21.72 -3.39 7.64
CA SER A 99 20.95 -2.24 7.17
C SER A 99 19.50 -2.62 6.84
N SER A 100 19.28 -3.72 6.12
CA SER A 100 17.96 -4.24 5.79
C SER A 100 17.18 -4.71 7.02
N LYS A 101 17.85 -5.35 7.98
CA LYS A 101 17.23 -5.75 9.25
C LYS A 101 16.76 -4.54 10.04
N VAL A 102 17.53 -3.44 10.05
CA VAL A 102 17.11 -2.16 10.66
C VAL A 102 15.84 -1.64 9.98
N ILE A 103 15.79 -1.63 8.64
CA ILE A 103 14.59 -1.20 7.90
C ILE A 103 13.38 -2.07 8.27
N ILE A 104 13.53 -3.40 8.28
CA ILE A 104 12.46 -4.34 8.64
C ILE A 104 11.99 -4.10 10.08
N ALA A 105 12.92 -3.93 11.03
CA ALA A 105 12.60 -3.67 12.42
C ALA A 105 11.88 -2.32 12.59
N SER A 106 12.37 -1.25 11.95
CA SER A 106 11.70 0.06 11.95
C SER A 106 10.29 -0.02 11.37
N ASN A 107 10.11 -0.76 10.27
CA ASN A 107 8.79 -0.94 9.66
C ASN A 107 7.84 -1.73 10.57
N LEU A 108 8.36 -2.77 11.25
CA LEU A 108 7.59 -3.51 12.23
C LEU A 108 7.09 -2.62 13.37
N LEU A 109 7.93 -1.70 13.87
CA LEU A 109 7.51 -0.72 14.88
C LEU A 109 6.42 0.20 14.35
N ILE A 110 6.53 0.67 13.09
CA ILE A 110 5.46 1.44 12.44
C ILE A 110 4.17 0.62 12.41
N VAL A 111 4.20 -0.63 11.95
CA VAL A 111 3.01 -1.51 11.87
C VAL A 111 2.35 -1.72 13.23
N ILE A 112 3.15 -1.96 14.28
CA ILE A 112 2.67 -2.18 15.65
C ILE A 112 2.00 -0.92 16.20
N PHE A 113 2.74 0.20 16.24
CA PHE A 113 2.27 1.44 16.87
C PHE A 113 1.29 2.24 16.01
N TYR A 114 1.11 1.84 14.75
CA TYR A 114 0.04 2.38 13.93
C TYR A 114 -1.34 2.10 14.54
N VAL A 115 -1.58 0.89 15.07
CA VAL A 115 -2.86 0.49 15.67
C VAL A 115 -2.83 0.38 17.20
N LEU A 116 -1.69 0.03 17.80
CA LEU A 116 -1.55 -0.04 19.25
C LEU A 116 -1.15 1.30 19.85
N PRO A 117 -1.63 1.63 21.06
CA PRO A 117 -1.27 2.88 21.73
C PRO A 117 0.24 2.92 22.03
N PHE A 118 0.87 4.03 21.67
CA PHE A 118 2.27 4.26 22.01
C PHE A 118 2.40 4.59 23.51
N PRO A 119 3.33 3.96 24.26
CA PRO A 119 3.41 4.10 25.72
C PRO A 119 3.51 5.53 26.24
N LEU A 120 4.16 6.44 25.52
CA LEU A 120 4.38 7.82 25.99
C LEU A 120 3.13 8.69 25.98
N PHE A 121 2.19 8.46 25.05
CA PHE A 121 1.04 9.35 24.84
C PHE A 121 -0.31 8.60 24.83
N ASN A 122 -0.28 7.29 25.07
CA ASN A 122 -1.44 6.39 25.16
C ASN A 122 -2.43 6.50 23.97
N LYS A 123 -1.89 6.80 22.78
CA LYS A 123 -2.64 6.92 21.53
C LYS A 123 -1.94 6.13 20.44
N ALA A 124 -2.72 5.47 19.59
CA ALA A 124 -2.22 4.83 18.39
C ALA A 124 -1.82 5.90 17.37
N PHE A 125 -0.75 5.70 16.62
CA PHE A 125 -0.29 6.73 15.69
C PHE A 125 -1.31 7.03 14.58
N ARG A 126 -2.15 6.07 14.20
CA ARG A 126 -3.22 6.29 13.22
C ARG A 126 -4.28 7.29 13.66
N SER A 127 -4.42 7.55 14.97
CA SER A 127 -5.40 8.51 15.49
C SER A 127 -4.82 9.91 15.66
N LEU A 128 -3.52 10.09 15.40
CA LEU A 128 -2.88 11.40 15.44
C LEU A 128 -3.12 12.15 14.12
N PRO A 129 -3.42 13.47 14.18
CA PRO A 129 -3.59 14.29 13.01
C PRO A 129 -2.39 14.22 12.07
N TYR A 130 -2.62 14.18 10.74
CA TYR A 130 -1.61 14.17 9.67
C TYR A 130 -0.68 12.94 9.61
N LEU A 131 -0.49 12.23 10.73
CA LEU A 131 0.53 11.20 10.88
C LEU A 131 0.20 9.92 10.11
N LYS A 132 -1.10 9.63 9.92
CA LYS A 132 -1.60 8.47 9.15
C LYS A 132 -0.92 8.39 7.78
N THR A 133 -0.95 9.47 7.01
CA THR A 133 -0.42 9.51 5.64
C THR A 133 1.11 9.40 5.62
N ILE A 134 1.79 10.06 6.56
CA ILE A 134 3.25 10.05 6.66
C ILE A 134 3.75 8.64 7.00
N LEU A 135 3.12 7.95 7.96
CA LEU A 135 3.55 6.62 8.37
C LEU A 135 3.33 5.57 7.28
N ILE A 136 2.20 5.62 6.57
CA ILE A 136 1.93 4.66 5.49
C ILE A 136 2.89 4.89 4.33
N SER A 137 3.13 6.14 3.93
CA SER A 137 4.09 6.46 2.86
C SER A 137 5.53 6.08 3.23
N ALA A 138 5.96 6.35 4.47
CA ALA A 138 7.26 5.91 4.97
C ALA A 138 7.37 4.37 4.96
N SER A 139 6.32 3.67 5.40
CA SER A 139 6.33 2.21 5.45
C SER A 139 6.42 1.58 4.06
N TRP A 140 5.65 2.07 3.09
CA TRP A 140 5.70 1.59 1.70
C TRP A 140 7.05 1.89 1.05
N THR A 141 7.55 3.12 1.21
CA THR A 141 8.83 3.53 0.62
C THR A 141 9.98 2.70 1.18
N SER A 142 10.03 2.50 2.51
CA SER A 142 11.08 1.72 3.13
C SER A 142 11.05 0.25 2.67
N MET A 143 9.87 -0.34 2.56
CA MET A 143 9.73 -1.73 2.11
C MET A 143 10.05 -1.91 0.62
N LEU A 144 9.69 -0.95 -0.24
CA LEU A 144 10.08 -0.97 -1.67
C LEU A 144 11.57 -0.70 -1.88
N SER A 145 12.22 0.03 -0.98
CA SER A 145 13.67 0.23 -0.99
C SER A 145 14.48 -1.00 -0.52
N LEU A 146 13.82 -1.93 0.17
CA LEU A 146 14.46 -3.05 0.84
C LEU A 146 15.33 -3.94 -0.09
N PRO A 147 14.91 -4.28 -1.33
CA PRO A 147 15.74 -5.08 -2.24
C PRO A 147 17.07 -4.39 -2.58
N PHE A 148 17.04 -3.07 -2.81
CA PHE A 148 18.23 -2.29 -3.14
C PHE A 148 19.19 -2.21 -1.96
N VAL A 149 18.65 -1.92 -0.77
CA VAL A 149 19.47 -1.83 0.44
C VAL A 149 20.11 -3.18 0.75
N ASN A 150 19.38 -4.28 0.58
CA ASN A 150 19.91 -5.61 0.86
C ASN A 150 20.99 -6.07 -0.12
N GLU A 151 20.91 -5.62 -1.37
CA GLU A 151 21.89 -5.93 -2.41
C GLU A 151 22.97 -4.85 -2.55
N SER A 152 23.05 -3.92 -1.59
CA SER A 152 23.97 -2.77 -1.62
C SER A 152 23.95 -1.98 -2.93
N ARG A 153 22.76 -1.85 -3.54
CA ARG A 153 22.54 -1.09 -4.76
C ARG A 153 22.05 0.32 -4.43
N GLU A 154 22.52 1.30 -5.19
CA GLU A 154 22.00 2.65 -5.11
C GLU A 154 20.56 2.71 -5.61
N ILE A 155 19.72 3.48 -4.91
CA ILE A 155 18.33 3.70 -5.30
C ILE A 155 18.30 5.03 -6.06
N PRO A 156 17.85 5.06 -7.32
CA PRO A 156 17.75 6.31 -8.05
C PRO A 156 16.81 7.30 -7.35
N LEU A 157 17.24 8.55 -7.20
CA LEU A 157 16.44 9.57 -6.49
C LEU A 157 15.07 9.78 -7.13
N PHE A 158 14.99 9.70 -8.48
CA PHE A 158 13.72 9.79 -9.20
C PHE A 158 12.75 8.68 -8.80
N LEU A 159 13.24 7.48 -8.49
CA LEU A 159 12.44 6.33 -8.08
C LEU A 159 11.87 6.53 -6.68
N ILE A 160 12.68 7.05 -5.74
CA ILE A 160 12.20 7.42 -4.40
C ILE A 160 11.12 8.49 -4.51
N GLY A 161 11.38 9.54 -5.29
CA GLY A 161 10.41 10.61 -5.55
C GLY A 161 9.11 10.08 -6.16
N PHE A 162 9.21 9.18 -7.15
CA PHE A 162 8.07 8.49 -7.73
C PHE A 162 7.24 7.75 -6.68
N ILE A 163 7.87 6.86 -5.89
CA ILE A 163 7.19 6.04 -4.89
C ILE A 163 6.46 6.93 -3.87
N VAL A 164 7.14 7.94 -3.33
CA VAL A 164 6.55 8.84 -2.33
C VAL A 164 5.35 9.60 -2.89
N LEU A 165 5.48 10.23 -4.05
CA LEU A 165 4.39 11.00 -4.67
C LEU A 165 3.21 10.07 -5.03
N GLN A 166 3.51 8.89 -5.56
CA GLN A 166 2.51 7.90 -5.95
C GLN A 166 1.73 7.39 -4.73
N THR A 167 2.42 7.07 -3.62
CA THR A 167 1.79 6.62 -2.39
C THR A 167 0.97 7.74 -1.73
N ILE A 168 1.47 8.97 -1.68
CA ILE A 168 0.70 10.10 -1.11
C ILE A 168 -0.56 10.37 -1.94
N GLY A 169 -0.46 10.40 -3.28
CA GLY A 169 -1.63 10.59 -4.15
C GLY A 169 -2.71 9.51 -3.93
N GLN A 170 -2.30 8.25 -3.80
CA GLN A 170 -3.17 7.12 -3.47
C GLN A 170 -3.78 7.23 -2.06
N LEU A 171 -3.04 7.72 -1.07
CA LEU A 171 -3.56 7.91 0.29
C LEU A 171 -4.60 9.03 0.36
N ILE A 172 -4.36 10.16 -0.32
CA ILE A 172 -5.37 11.23 -0.44
C ILE A 172 -6.65 10.66 -1.09
N TYR A 173 -6.46 9.79 -2.08
CA TYR A 173 -7.55 9.12 -2.73
C TYR A 173 -8.35 8.21 -1.77
N PHE A 174 -7.67 7.40 -0.95
CA PHE A 174 -8.32 6.59 0.09
C PHE A 174 -9.00 7.44 1.17
N ASP A 175 -8.39 8.54 1.60
CA ASP A 175 -9.01 9.44 2.58
C ASP A 175 -10.26 10.14 1.99
N CYS A 176 -10.31 10.40 0.67
CA CYS A 176 -11.50 10.96 0.03
C CYS A 176 -12.68 9.97 0.07
N ARG A 177 -12.40 8.67 -0.04
CA ARG A 177 -13.40 7.60 0.12
C ARG A 177 -13.88 7.52 1.56
N ASP A 178 -12.93 7.51 2.49
CA ASP A 178 -13.20 7.27 3.91
C ASP A 178 -13.72 8.52 4.62
N TYR A 179 -13.78 9.67 3.93
CA TYR A 179 -14.22 10.98 4.46
C TYR A 179 -15.47 10.95 5.35
N GLN A 180 -16.48 10.15 5.04
CA GLN A 180 -17.72 10.07 5.83
C GLN A 180 -17.60 9.21 7.09
N HIS A 181 -16.66 8.29 7.12
CA HIS A 181 -16.46 7.29 8.19
C HIS A 181 -15.29 7.65 9.11
N ASP A 182 -14.35 8.47 8.63
CA ASP A 182 -13.18 8.94 9.36
C ASP A 182 -13.55 9.97 10.43
N GLU A 183 -12.96 9.84 11.61
CA GLU A 183 -13.13 10.81 12.70
C GLU A 183 -12.60 12.18 12.27
N LYS A 184 -13.33 13.26 12.64
CA LYS A 184 -12.93 14.65 12.29
C LYS A 184 -11.59 15.07 12.91
N THR A 185 -11.15 14.37 13.95
CA THR A 185 -9.88 14.59 14.66
C THR A 185 -8.67 14.17 13.84
N LEU A 186 -8.83 13.36 12.79
CA LEU A 186 -7.71 12.87 11.97
C LEU A 186 -7.07 13.97 11.09
N GLN A 187 -7.80 15.05 10.81
CA GLN A 187 -7.36 16.17 9.97
C GLN A 187 -6.73 15.70 8.65
N THR A 188 -7.38 14.75 7.96
CA THR A 188 -6.90 14.28 6.66
C THR A 188 -6.99 15.39 5.61
N ILE A 189 -6.24 15.28 4.51
CA ILE A 189 -6.25 16.30 3.45
C ILE A 189 -7.69 16.61 2.96
N PRO A 190 -8.55 15.61 2.68
CA PRO A 190 -9.97 15.86 2.37
C PRO A 190 -10.77 16.58 3.46
N GLN A 191 -10.46 16.38 4.74
CA GLN A 191 -11.10 17.10 5.86
C GLN A 191 -10.67 18.57 5.93
N LEU A 192 -9.45 18.90 5.47
CA LEU A 192 -8.92 20.27 5.51
C LEU A 192 -9.36 21.11 4.33
N ILE A 193 -9.25 20.58 3.11
CA ILE A 193 -9.45 21.35 1.87
C ILE A 193 -10.70 20.93 1.10
N GLY A 194 -11.40 19.88 1.53
CA GLY A 194 -12.58 19.33 0.87
C GLY A 194 -12.25 18.28 -0.20
N ILE A 195 -13.19 17.38 -0.45
CA ILE A 195 -13.02 16.24 -1.38
C ILE A 195 -12.64 16.70 -2.79
N LYS A 196 -13.27 17.76 -3.32
CA LYS A 196 -13.02 18.22 -4.70
C LYS A 196 -11.57 18.68 -4.88
N GLN A 197 -11.08 19.50 -3.97
CA GLN A 197 -9.71 20.03 -3.99
C GLN A 197 -8.70 18.91 -3.76
N SER A 198 -8.97 17.99 -2.83
CA SER A 198 -8.11 16.82 -2.60
C SER A 198 -7.96 15.92 -3.82
N LYS A 199 -9.02 15.72 -4.59
CA LYS A 199 -8.94 14.99 -5.86
C LYS A 199 -8.01 15.69 -6.87
N VAL A 200 -8.05 17.02 -6.94
CA VAL A 200 -7.12 17.79 -7.79
C VAL A 200 -5.68 17.62 -7.32
N VAL A 201 -5.43 17.71 -6.01
CA VAL A 201 -4.09 17.48 -5.43
C VAL A 201 -3.59 16.07 -5.77
N ALA A 202 -4.42 15.04 -5.63
CA ALA A 202 -4.05 13.68 -6.01
C ALA A 202 -3.66 13.56 -7.49
N VAL A 203 -4.44 14.17 -8.41
CA VAL A 203 -4.11 14.18 -9.84
C VAL A 203 -2.78 14.88 -10.11
N VAL A 204 -2.53 16.03 -9.47
CA VAL A 204 -1.25 16.74 -9.61
C VAL A 204 -0.09 15.87 -9.14
N LEU A 205 -0.23 15.19 -8.00
CA LEU A 205 0.79 14.25 -7.50
C LEU A 205 1.04 13.10 -8.46
N PHE A 206 0.00 12.54 -9.07
CA PHE A 206 0.14 11.49 -10.09
C PHE A 206 0.81 11.99 -11.37
N LEU A 207 0.53 13.23 -11.79
CA LEU A 207 1.23 13.83 -12.93
C LEU A 207 2.71 14.03 -12.63
N LEU A 208 3.05 14.52 -11.43
CA LEU A 208 4.43 14.70 -11.00
C LEU A 208 5.16 13.35 -10.87
N SER A 209 4.53 12.33 -10.29
CA SER A 209 5.12 10.99 -10.17
C SER A 209 5.46 10.41 -11.54
N VAL A 210 4.50 10.43 -12.47
CA VAL A 210 4.67 9.98 -13.85
C VAL A 210 5.75 10.79 -14.58
N SER A 211 5.82 12.09 -14.35
CA SER A 211 6.86 12.95 -14.94
C SER A 211 8.28 12.59 -14.45
N LEU A 212 8.44 12.26 -13.17
CA LEU A 212 9.73 11.80 -12.63
C LEU A 212 10.17 10.48 -13.27
N LEU A 213 9.24 9.53 -13.45
CA LEU A 213 9.55 8.30 -14.18
C LEU A 213 9.91 8.55 -15.64
N GLN A 214 9.25 9.49 -16.31
CA GLN A 214 9.59 9.83 -17.70
C GLN A 214 11.00 10.38 -17.83
N ILE A 215 11.43 11.21 -16.86
CA ILE A 215 12.78 11.78 -16.83
C ILE A 215 13.82 10.68 -16.60
N GLY A 216 13.53 9.71 -15.72
CA GLY A 216 14.44 8.61 -15.39
C GLY A 216 14.55 7.55 -16.50
N GLU A 217 13.41 7.09 -17.04
CA GLU A 217 13.35 5.82 -17.79
C GLU A 217 12.60 5.90 -19.15
N LYS A 218 12.25 7.10 -19.64
CA LYS A 218 11.63 7.34 -20.98
C LYS A 218 10.43 6.42 -21.35
N PHE A 219 9.60 6.02 -20.38
CA PHE A 219 8.40 5.20 -20.59
C PHE A 219 7.26 5.94 -21.31
N SER A 220 7.06 5.82 -22.63
CA SER A 220 6.02 6.63 -23.31
C SER A 220 4.58 6.12 -23.15
N LEU A 221 4.27 4.89 -23.56
CA LEU A 221 2.91 4.34 -23.53
C LEU A 221 2.48 3.88 -22.13
N LEU A 222 3.40 3.29 -21.36
CA LEU A 222 3.12 2.74 -20.04
C LEU A 222 2.81 3.82 -19.00
N LEU A 223 3.42 5.00 -19.11
CA LEU A 223 3.10 6.13 -18.25
C LEU A 223 1.67 6.64 -18.43
N LEU A 224 1.15 6.61 -19.66
CA LEU A 224 -0.24 6.94 -19.92
C LEU A 224 -1.18 5.93 -19.25
N LEU A 225 -0.87 4.64 -19.33
CA LEU A 225 -1.66 3.59 -18.67
C LEU A 225 -1.62 3.71 -17.14
N ILE A 226 -0.44 3.99 -16.57
CA ILE A 226 -0.28 4.27 -15.14
C ILE A 226 -1.15 5.47 -14.75
N PHE A 227 -1.05 6.58 -15.48
CA PHE A 227 -1.85 7.77 -15.19
C PHE A 227 -3.36 7.50 -15.27
N LEU A 228 -3.83 6.88 -16.35
CA LEU A 228 -5.24 6.56 -16.54
C LEU A 228 -5.77 5.60 -15.46
N SER A 229 -4.97 4.60 -15.07
CA SER A 229 -5.35 3.70 -13.98
C SER A 229 -5.55 4.43 -12.66
N ASN A 230 -4.66 5.37 -12.32
CA ASN A 230 -4.78 6.19 -11.11
C ASN A 230 -6.03 7.09 -11.14
N VAL A 231 -6.33 7.68 -12.30
CA VAL A 231 -7.51 8.55 -12.46
C VAL A 231 -8.82 7.76 -12.45
N SER A 232 -8.82 6.49 -12.91
CA SER A 232 -10.02 5.65 -12.92
C SER A 232 -10.67 5.51 -11.55
N GLY A 233 -9.87 5.49 -10.48
CA GLY A 233 -10.34 5.48 -9.10
C GLY A 233 -11.18 6.72 -8.75
N LEU A 234 -10.81 7.90 -9.25
CA LEU A 234 -11.46 9.18 -8.96
C LEU A 234 -12.89 9.31 -9.50
N ILE A 235 -13.21 8.50 -10.51
CA ILE A 235 -14.49 8.50 -11.24
C ILE A 235 -15.54 7.64 -10.52
N ILE A 236 -15.14 6.82 -9.54
CA ILE A 236 -16.06 5.95 -8.82
C ILE A 236 -17.08 6.79 -8.03
N LYS A 237 -18.36 6.52 -8.30
CA LYS A 237 -19.48 7.19 -7.63
C LYS A 237 -19.50 6.87 -6.14
N LYS A 238 -19.94 7.83 -5.34
CA LYS A 238 -20.03 7.72 -3.87
C LYS A 238 -20.76 6.44 -3.40
N GLU A 239 -21.85 6.08 -4.06
CA GLU A 239 -22.64 4.87 -3.76
C GLU A 239 -21.88 3.55 -4.01
N GLN A 240 -20.83 3.58 -4.83
CA GLN A 240 -20.04 2.41 -5.22
C GLN A 240 -18.72 2.32 -4.46
N GLN A 241 -18.40 3.30 -3.62
CA GLN A 241 -17.12 3.39 -2.92
C GLN A 241 -16.87 2.24 -1.94
N ASP A 242 -17.91 1.68 -1.33
CA ASP A 242 -17.79 0.53 -0.42
C ASP A 242 -18.00 -0.82 -1.15
N THR A 243 -17.65 -0.88 -2.43
CA THR A 243 -17.71 -2.11 -3.21
C THR A 243 -16.33 -2.71 -3.39
N ALA A 244 -16.28 -4.04 -3.45
CA ALA A 244 -15.04 -4.75 -3.76
C ALA A 244 -14.49 -4.38 -5.17
N VAL A 245 -15.36 -4.01 -6.11
CA VAL A 245 -14.94 -3.51 -7.43
C VAL A 245 -14.15 -2.21 -7.28
N ALA A 246 -14.60 -1.30 -6.43
CA ALA A 246 -13.89 -0.05 -6.17
C ALA A 246 -12.52 -0.31 -5.52
N ALA A 247 -12.47 -1.17 -4.49
CA ALA A 247 -11.20 -1.59 -3.90
C ALA A 247 -10.24 -2.21 -4.93
N PHE A 248 -10.74 -3.06 -5.82
CA PHE A 248 -9.92 -3.63 -6.90
C PHE A 248 -9.32 -2.54 -7.80
N ILE A 249 -10.15 -1.61 -8.28
CA ILE A 249 -9.72 -0.52 -9.18
C ILE A 249 -8.68 0.37 -8.52
N TRP A 250 -8.77 0.60 -7.21
CA TRP A 250 -7.83 1.49 -6.53
C TRP A 250 -6.46 0.90 -6.29
N ASP A 251 -6.37 -0.41 -6.06
CA ASP A 251 -5.09 -1.10 -5.87
C ASP A 251 -4.42 -1.43 -7.21
N LEU A 252 -5.20 -1.53 -8.30
CA LEU A 252 -4.76 -1.89 -9.65
C LEU A 252 -3.59 -1.05 -10.21
N PRO A 253 -3.49 0.27 -9.96
CA PRO A 253 -2.36 1.07 -10.45
C PRO A 253 -1.01 0.52 -10.00
N PHE A 254 -0.87 0.01 -8.77
CA PHE A 254 0.38 -0.57 -8.30
C PHE A 254 0.79 -1.80 -9.12
N PHE A 255 -0.19 -2.64 -9.49
CA PHE A 255 0.06 -3.79 -10.35
C PHE A 255 0.47 -3.37 -11.77
N ILE A 256 -0.24 -2.40 -12.37
CA ILE A 256 0.08 -1.87 -13.70
C ILE A 256 1.48 -1.26 -13.73
N ILE A 257 1.84 -0.49 -12.69
CA ILE A 257 3.20 0.05 -12.53
C ILE A 257 4.19 -1.11 -12.43
N GLY A 258 3.97 -2.12 -11.59
CA GLY A 258 4.86 -3.29 -11.54
C GLY A 258 5.06 -3.98 -12.90
N CYS A 259 3.97 -4.17 -13.66
CA CYS A 259 4.05 -4.70 -15.03
C CYS A 259 4.86 -3.81 -15.97
N SER A 260 4.77 -2.48 -15.84
CA SER A 260 5.46 -1.56 -16.74
C SER A 260 6.97 -1.75 -16.72
N PHE A 261 7.52 -2.03 -15.55
CA PHE A 261 8.96 -2.25 -15.36
C PHE A 261 9.46 -3.59 -15.90
N LEU A 262 8.57 -4.52 -16.29
CA LEU A 262 8.99 -5.81 -16.86
C LEU A 262 9.19 -5.77 -18.38
N TRP A 263 8.71 -4.72 -19.05
CA TRP A 263 8.71 -4.62 -20.52
C TRP A 263 9.75 -3.64 -21.07
N TYR A 264 10.64 -3.15 -20.20
CA TYR A 264 11.77 -2.28 -20.50
C TYR A 264 13.01 -2.85 -19.80
#